data_AF-R7VLK1-F1
#
_entry.id   AF-R7VLK1-F1
#
_cell.length_a   1.000
_cell.length_b   1.000
_cell.length_c   1.000
_cell.angle_alpha   90.00
_cell.angle_beta   90.00
_cell.angle_gamma   90.00
#
_symmetry.space_group_name_H-M   'P 1'
#
loop_
_entity.id
_entity.type
_entity.pdbx_description
1 polymer ?
#
loop_
_entity_poly.entity_id
_entity_poly.type
_entity_poly.pdbx_seq_one_letter_code
_entity_poly.pdbx_strand_id
1 'polypeptide(L)'
;MEAEGRTKKMTEKGCSYEMEKRCSSFRKTYLQWKENARGIRLRLREHCSIEMLEDLKFRIQEQAEMLQGIVERLHRIGALQPDVVQKMDTCNELTLSLIEMIDERIEEAVQVDDDEKENTPDFVY
;
A
#
# COMPACT_ATOMS: atom_id res chain seq x y z
N MET A 1 48.07 1.56 15.73
CA MET A 1 47.53 1.41 14.37
C MET A 1 46.04 1.64 14.48
N GLU A 2 45.64 2.90 14.64
CA GLU A 2 44.24 3.28 14.77
C GLU A 2 43.75 3.65 13.38
N ALA A 3 42.98 2.74 12.77
CA ALA A 3 42.24 3.08 11.57
C ALA A 3 41.13 4.05 11.98
N GLU A 4 41.44 5.34 11.91
CA GLU A 4 40.49 6.43 12.01
C GLU A 4 39.36 6.16 11.01
N GLY A 5 38.23 5.68 11.53
CA GLY A 5 37.05 5.38 10.75
C GLY A 5 36.60 6.67 10.06
N ARG A 6 36.93 6.81 8.77
CA ARG A 6 36.41 7.86 7.89
C ARG A 6 34.89 7.70 7.82
N THR A 7 34.17 8.30 8.76
CA THR A 7 32.75 8.60 8.59
C THR A 7 32.67 9.63 7.47
N LYS A 8 32.47 9.16 6.25
CA LYS A 8 32.29 9.98 5.05
C LYS A 8 30.94 10.69 5.19
N LYS A 9 30.90 11.78 5.95
CA LYS A 9 29.71 12.63 6.05
C LYS A 9 29.38 13.13 4.65
N MET A 10 28.15 12.88 4.22
CA MET A 10 27.67 13.31 2.91
C MET A 10 27.74 14.84 2.83
N THR A 11 28.29 15.37 1.75
CA THR A 11 28.38 16.82 1.53
C THR A 11 26.96 17.36 1.28
N GLU A 12 26.74 18.66 1.51
CA GLU A 12 25.43 19.30 1.25
C GLU A 12 24.92 19.03 -0.18
N LYS A 13 25.81 19.03 -1.17
CA LYS A 13 25.49 18.66 -2.56
C LYS A 13 25.01 17.20 -2.71
N GLY A 14 25.59 16.27 -1.94
CA GLY A 14 25.16 14.87 -1.90
C GLY A 14 23.80 14.69 -1.23
N CYS A 15 23.52 15.45 -0.17
CA CYS A 15 22.21 15.45 0.47
C CYS A 15 21.12 16.00 -0.46
N SER A 16 21.38 17.10 -1.17
CA SER A 16 20.41 17.67 -2.12
C SER A 16 20.10 16.71 -3.27
N TYR A 17 21.13 16.03 -3.83
CA TYR A 17 20.92 15.05 -4.89
C TYR A 17 20.11 13.84 -4.43
N GLU A 18 20.45 13.26 -3.27
CA GLU A 18 19.69 12.13 -2.72
C GLU A 18 18.26 12.53 -2.38
N MET A 19 18.04 13.73 -1.82
CA MET A 19 16.71 14.28 -1.57
C MET A 19 15.89 14.35 -2.85
N GLU A 20 16.40 14.99 -3.90
CA GLU A 20 15.67 15.18 -5.16
C GLU A 20 15.31 13.84 -5.80
N LYS A 21 16.27 12.91 -5.82
CA LYS A 21 16.06 11.55 -6.32
C LYS A 21 14.94 10.84 -5.55
N ARG A 22 14.94 10.92 -4.22
CA ARG A 22 13.95 10.26 -3.36
C ARG A 22 12.58 10.91 -3.50
N CYS A 23 12.48 12.24 -3.56
CA CYS A 23 11.22 12.94 -3.81
C CYS A 23 10.65 12.63 -5.20
N SER A 24 11.52 12.47 -6.21
CA SER A 24 11.11 12.02 -7.55
C SER A 24 10.56 10.59 -7.52
N SER A 25 11.27 9.67 -6.86
CA SER A 25 10.80 8.30 -6.65
C SER A 25 9.47 8.26 -5.91
N PHE A 26 9.32 9.02 -4.81
CA PHE A 26 8.07 9.12 -4.06
C PHE A 26 6.91 9.56 -4.96
N ARG A 27 7.09 10.65 -5.72
CA ARG A 27 6.05 11.17 -6.62
C ARG A 27 5.62 10.14 -7.66
N LYS A 28 6.57 9.42 -8.26
CA LYS A 28 6.27 8.38 -9.24
C LYS A 28 5.48 7.23 -8.61
N THR A 29 5.96 6.70 -7.48
CA THR A 29 5.28 5.61 -6.77
C THR A 29 3.90 6.02 -6.28
N TYR A 30 3.74 7.26 -5.81
CA TYR A 30 2.46 7.78 -5.32
C TYR A 30 1.43 7.90 -6.44
N LEU A 31 1.83 8.35 -7.62
CA LEU A 31 0.95 8.39 -8.79
C LEU A 31 0.50 6.99 -9.20
N GLN A 32 1.42 6.03 -9.21
CA GLN A 32 1.10 4.63 -9.53
C GLN A 32 0.17 3.99 -8.49
N TRP A 33 0.41 4.24 -7.20
CA TRP A 33 -0.51 3.83 -6.12
C TRP A 33 -1.90 4.45 -6.33
N LYS A 34 -1.98 5.76 -6.64
CA LYS A 34 -3.25 6.45 -6.86
C LYS A 34 -4.04 5.87 -8.04
N GLU A 35 -3.37 5.54 -9.13
CA GLU A 35 -3.98 4.88 -10.29
C GLU A 35 -4.51 3.49 -9.93
N ASN A 36 -3.72 2.70 -9.19
CA ASN A 36 -4.12 1.38 -8.74
C ASN A 36 -5.27 1.42 -7.73
N ALA A 37 -5.23 2.32 -6.75
CA ALA A 37 -6.31 2.55 -5.79
C ALA A 37 -7.63 2.88 -6.51
N ARG A 38 -7.57 3.73 -7.55
CA ARG A 38 -8.73 4.02 -8.39
C ARG A 38 -9.20 2.78 -9.15
N GLY A 39 -8.28 1.99 -9.69
CA GLY A 39 -8.57 0.73 -10.39
C GLY A 39 -9.26 -0.29 -9.49
N ILE A 40 -8.74 -0.51 -8.28
CA ILE A 40 -9.33 -1.39 -7.25
C ILE A 40 -10.73 -0.91 -6.92
N ARG A 41 -10.92 0.38 -6.62
CA ARG A 41 -12.25 0.91 -6.29
C ARG A 41 -13.27 0.73 -7.41
N LEU A 42 -12.84 0.78 -8.67
CA LEU A 42 -13.72 0.48 -9.81
C LEU A 42 -14.01 -1.02 -9.87
N ARG A 43 -12.99 -1.87 -9.67
CA ARG A 43 -13.13 -3.32 -9.72
C ARG A 43 -14.05 -3.86 -8.63
N LEU A 44 -14.02 -3.28 -7.42
CA LEU A 44 -14.93 -3.61 -6.32
C LEU A 44 -16.41 -3.31 -6.60
N ARG A 45 -16.74 -2.61 -7.69
CA ARG A 45 -18.13 -2.42 -8.14
C ARG A 45 -18.63 -3.58 -9.00
N GLU A 46 -17.73 -4.43 -9.47
CA GLU A 46 -18.02 -5.59 -10.30
C GLU A 46 -17.96 -6.87 -9.44
N HIS A 47 -18.44 -7.99 -9.98
CA HIS A 47 -18.26 -9.28 -9.34
C HIS A 47 -16.79 -9.66 -9.31
N CYS A 48 -16.26 -9.95 -8.11
CA CYS A 48 -14.89 -10.39 -7.88
C CYS A 48 -14.90 -11.75 -7.18
N SER A 49 -14.01 -12.65 -7.57
CA SER A 49 -13.74 -13.85 -6.77
C SER A 49 -12.95 -13.49 -5.51
N ILE A 50 -13.01 -14.35 -4.48
CA ILE A 50 -12.23 -14.19 -3.24
C ILE A 50 -10.73 -14.10 -3.56
N GLU A 51 -10.18 -14.99 -4.40
CA GLU A 51 -8.75 -14.94 -4.80
C GLU A 51 -8.36 -13.59 -5.42
N MET A 52 -9.26 -12.99 -6.23
CA MET A 52 -9.03 -11.68 -6.82
C MET A 52 -9.07 -10.58 -5.76
N LEU A 53 -10.01 -10.65 -4.82
CA LEU A 53 -10.11 -9.70 -3.71
C LEU A 53 -8.84 -9.74 -2.84
N GLU A 54 -8.32 -10.92 -2.53
CA GLU A 54 -7.06 -11.11 -1.80
C GLU A 54 -5.86 -10.55 -2.57
N ASP A 55 -5.76 -10.78 -3.89
CA ASP A 55 -4.71 -10.18 -4.73
C ASP A 55 -4.77 -8.64 -4.71
N LEU A 56 -5.97 -8.06 -4.84
CA LEU A 56 -6.15 -6.60 -4.80
C LEU A 56 -5.72 -6.03 -3.44
N LYS A 57 -6.06 -6.71 -2.34
CA LYS A 57 -5.68 -6.35 -0.97
C LYS A 57 -4.16 -6.39 -0.80
N PHE A 58 -3.52 -7.49 -1.20
CA PHE A 58 -2.07 -7.63 -1.13
C PHE A 58 -1.35 -6.55 -1.94
N ARG A 59 -1.80 -6.29 -3.17
CA ARG A 59 -1.17 -5.31 -4.06
C ARG A 59 -1.24 -3.88 -3.54
N ILE A 60 -2.37 -3.47 -2.97
CA ILE A 60 -2.49 -2.10 -2.45
C ILE A 60 -1.67 -1.91 -1.17
N GLN A 61 -1.56 -2.96 -0.33
CA GLN A 61 -0.70 -2.98 0.85
C GLN A 61 0.78 -2.86 0.46
N GLU A 62 1.25 -3.68 -0.47
CA GLU A 62 2.65 -3.66 -0.94
C GLU A 62 3.04 -2.26 -1.46
N GLN A 63 2.15 -1.59 -2.18
CA GLN A 63 2.39 -0.24 -2.68
C GLN A 63 2.46 0.81 -1.56
N ALA A 64 1.60 0.70 -0.55
CA ALA A 64 1.64 1.58 0.61
C ALA A 64 2.95 1.39 1.41
N GLU A 65 3.41 0.14 1.59
CA GLU A 65 4.68 -0.17 2.24
C GLU A 65 5.88 0.38 1.46
N MET A 66 5.87 0.26 0.12
CA MET A 66 6.90 0.87 -0.73
C MET A 66 6.98 2.39 -0.55
N LEU A 67 5.83 3.07 -0.48
CA LEU A 67 5.77 4.52 -0.23
C LEU A 67 6.32 4.86 1.16
N GLN A 68 5.86 4.16 2.19
CA GLN A 68 6.32 4.32 3.57
C GLN A 68 7.85 4.19 3.66
N GLY A 69 8.43 3.17 3.01
CA GLY A 69 9.88 2.99 2.99
C GLY A 69 10.64 4.15 2.31
N ILE A 70 10.05 4.85 1.34
CA ILE A 70 10.66 6.06 0.76
C ILE A 70 10.56 7.23 1.76
N VAL A 71 9.41 7.41 2.41
CA VAL A 71 9.17 8.46 3.42
C VAL A 71 10.13 8.31 4.59
N GLU A 72 10.31 7.10 5.12
CA GLU A 72 11.26 6.83 6.20
C GLU A 72 12.72 7.14 5.82
N ARG A 73 13.08 6.94 4.55
CA ARG A 73 14.42 7.31 4.05
C ARG A 73 14.57 8.82 3.96
N LEU A 74 13.54 9.55 3.50
CA LEU A 74 13.51 11.01 3.49
C LEU A 74 13.61 11.58 4.91
N HIS A 75 12.88 10.99 5.86
CA HIS A 75 12.93 11.37 7.27
C HIS A 75 14.33 11.18 7.87
N ARG A 76 14.98 10.03 7.62
CA ARG A 76 16.34 9.73 8.10
C ARG A 76 17.41 10.73 7.64
N ILE A 77 17.23 11.34 6.47
CA ILE A 77 18.17 12.33 5.93
C ILE A 77 17.73 13.78 6.23
N GLY A 78 16.69 13.99 7.02
CA GLY A 78 16.18 15.33 7.35
C GLY A 78 15.55 16.07 6.16
N ALA A 79 15.11 15.34 5.14
CA ALA A 79 14.58 15.89 3.89
C ALA A 79 13.07 15.64 3.72
N LEU A 80 12.37 15.33 4.82
CA LEU A 80 10.93 15.09 4.79
C LEU A 80 10.19 16.40 4.55
N GLN A 81 9.46 16.48 3.44
CA GLN A 81 8.71 17.66 3.06
C GLN A 81 7.24 17.54 3.52
N PRO A 82 6.58 18.63 3.91
CA PRO A 82 5.17 18.60 4.36
C PRO A 82 4.20 18.00 3.32
N ASP A 83 4.44 18.23 2.03
CA ASP A 83 3.61 17.67 0.96
C ASP A 83 3.74 16.15 0.83
N VAL A 84 4.93 15.59 1.13
CA VAL A 84 5.17 14.15 1.18
C VAL A 84 4.41 13.53 2.34
N VAL A 85 4.42 14.17 3.52
CA VAL A 85 3.68 13.72 4.70
C VAL A 85 2.18 13.70 4.41
N GLN A 86 1.62 14.81 3.92
CA GLN A 86 0.20 14.90 3.61
C GLN A 86 -0.25 13.83 2.59
N LYS A 87 0.57 13.56 1.58
CA LYS A 87 0.31 12.51 0.60
C LYS A 87 0.38 11.11 1.21
N MET A 88 1.30 10.88 2.14
CA MET A 88 1.40 9.61 2.86
C MET A 88 0.19 9.39 3.77
N ASP A 89 -0.26 10.42 4.49
CA ASP A 89 -1.46 10.32 5.33
C ASP A 89 -2.69 9.96 4.50
N THR A 90 -2.87 10.64 3.37
CA THR A 90 -3.93 10.33 2.39
C THR A 90 -3.81 8.90 1.85
N CYS A 91 -2.57 8.45 1.60
CA CYS A 91 -2.29 7.09 1.14
C CYS A 91 -2.71 6.05 2.15
N ASN A 92 -2.38 6.26 3.43
CA ASN A 92 -2.72 5.36 4.52
C ASN A 92 -4.23 5.28 4.72
N GLU A 93 -4.90 6.42 4.82
CA GLU A 93 -6.36 6.48 5.01
C GLU A 93 -7.11 5.74 3.89
N LEU A 94 -6.78 6.04 2.63
CA LEU A 94 -7.45 5.42 1.49
C LEU A 94 -7.10 3.94 1.33
N THR A 95 -5.88 3.53 1.68
CA THR A 95 -5.50 2.12 1.65
C THR A 95 -6.28 1.32 2.70
N LEU A 96 -6.41 1.85 3.92
CA LEU A 96 -7.20 1.21 4.98
C LEU A 96 -8.67 1.08 4.57
N SER A 97 -9.27 2.16 4.05
CA SER A 97 -10.65 2.12 3.56
C SER A 97 -10.86 1.12 2.42
N LEU A 98 -9.89 0.97 1.50
CA LEU A 98 -9.96 -0.03 0.45
C LEU A 98 -9.87 -1.46 0.99
N ILE A 99 -9.02 -1.70 1.99
CA ILE A 99 -8.88 -2.99 2.64
C ILE A 99 -10.17 -3.37 3.36
N GLU A 100 -10.77 -2.44 4.10
CA GLU A 100 -12.05 -2.66 4.79
C GLU A 100 -13.15 -3.06 3.80
N MET A 101 -13.31 -2.33 2.70
CA MET A 101 -14.27 -2.70 1.65
C MET A 101 -13.99 -4.06 1.00
N ILE A 102 -12.71 -4.46 0.93
CA ILE A 102 -12.35 -5.79 0.41
C ILE A 102 -12.72 -6.87 1.41
N ASP A 103 -12.42 -6.67 2.70
CA ASP A 103 -12.71 -7.62 3.76
C ASP A 103 -14.22 -7.85 3.91
N GLU A 104 -15.02 -6.78 3.88
CA GLU A 104 -16.49 -6.88 3.85
C GLU A 104 -16.99 -7.76 2.69
N ARG A 105 -16.43 -7.60 1.49
CA ARG A 105 -16.82 -8.42 0.32
C ARG A 105 -16.41 -9.87 0.42
N ILE A 106 -15.29 -10.16 1.08
CA ILE A 106 -14.85 -11.54 1.34
C ILE A 106 -15.79 -12.18 2.36
N GLU A 107 -16.12 -11.48 3.45
CA GLU A 107 -17.05 -11.94 4.47
C GLU A 107 -18.45 -12.23 3.90
N GLU A 108 -18.98 -11.33 3.06
CA GLU A 108 -20.25 -11.53 2.36
C GLU A 108 -20.23 -12.78 1.46
N ALA A 109 -19.13 -13.02 0.73
CA ALA A 109 -19.02 -14.18 -0.15
C ALA A 109 -18.99 -15.51 0.63
N VAL A 110 -18.25 -15.55 1.74
CA VAL A 110 -18.14 -16.74 2.60
C VAL A 110 -19.48 -17.07 3.28
N GLN A 111 -20.24 -16.07 3.73
CA GLN A 111 -21.55 -16.30 4.34
C GLN A 111 -22.54 -16.93 3.36
N VAL A 112 -22.56 -16.48 2.10
CA VAL A 112 -23.41 -17.07 1.06
C VAL A 112 -23.08 -18.55 0.83
N ASP A 113 -21.80 -18.92 0.79
CA ASP A 113 -21.37 -20.30 0.63
C ASP A 113 -21.77 -21.21 1.82
N ASP A 114 -21.88 -20.65 3.03
CA ASP A 114 -22.29 -21.39 4.23
C ASP A 114 -23.82 -21.56 4.31
N ASP A 115 -24.58 -20.51 3.98
CA ASP A 115 -26.05 -20.56 3.87
C ASP A 115 -26.53 -21.58 2.81
N GLU A 116 -25.83 -21.68 1.66
CA GLU A 116 -26.16 -22.65 0.61
C GLU A 116 -25.90 -24.11 1.04
N LYS A 117 -24.92 -24.36 1.91
CA LYS A 117 -24.62 -25.71 2.42
C LYS A 117 -25.58 -26.15 3.52
N GLU A 118 -26.06 -25.23 4.35
CA GLU A 118 -27.03 -25.58 5.41
C GLU A 118 -28.42 -25.92 4.83
N ASN A 119 -28.72 -25.47 3.61
CA ASN A 119 -30.02 -25.63 2.97
C ASN A 119 -30.11 -26.79 1.95
N THR A 120 -29.06 -27.63 1.83
CA THR A 120 -29.20 -28.90 1.11
C THR A 120 -29.88 -29.93 2.01
N PRO A 121 -31.14 -30.33 1.76
CA PRO A 121 -31.76 -31.38 2.54
C PRO A 121 -30.96 -32.68 2.37
N ASP A 122 -30.53 -33.24 3.49
CA ASP A 122 -29.93 -34.56 3.59
C ASP A 122 -30.93 -35.59 3.03
N PHE A 123 -30.84 -35.88 1.73
CA PHE A 123 -31.58 -36.97 1.12
C PHE A 123 -30.91 -38.27 1.55
N VAL A 124 -31.29 -38.73 2.74
CA VAL A 124 -31.05 -40.10 3.21
C VAL A 124 -31.94 -41.02 2.38
N TYR A 125 -31.34 -41.75 1.43
CA TYR A 125 -31.96 -42.86 0.71
C TYR A 125 -31.91 -44.15 1.55
#